data_AF-T2G9F1-F1
#
_entry.id   AF-T2G9F1-F1
#
_cell.length_a   1.000
_cell.length_b   1.000
_cell.length_c   1.000
_cell.angle_alpha   90.00
_cell.angle_beta   90.00
_cell.angle_gamma   90.00
#
_symmetry.space_group_name_H-M   'P 1'
#
loop_
_entity.id
_entity.type
_entity.pdbx_description
1 polymer ?
#
loop_
_entity_poly.entity_id
_entity_poly.type
_entity_poly.pdbx_seq_one_letter_code
_entity_poly.pdbx_strand_id
1 'polypeptide(L)'
;MPKTAEAQERDNRGLQFFGERLAGLRKKAGLTQRALAENIGVAVNSIQNYESGKTPSGDVLCRLANVLGCSIDWLLTGVHPAPPAPKSICPELDLERLRDAIEAVEEGLTSIRQTLRPEKKAELIVAAYSLMRTETEAKGSIVTLLRAVV
;
A
#
# COMPACT_ATOMS: atom_id res chain seq x y z
N MET A 1 -5.48 -20.49 -36.49
CA MET A 1 -4.96 -19.76 -35.31
C MET A 1 -5.83 -18.53 -35.10
N PRO A 2 -6.85 -18.54 -34.22
CA PRO A 2 -7.56 -17.32 -33.87
C PRO A 2 -6.89 -16.67 -32.64
N LYS A 3 -6.33 -15.48 -32.83
CA LYS A 3 -5.97 -14.51 -31.79
C LYS A 3 -6.51 -13.17 -32.27
N THR A 4 -7.54 -12.61 -31.61
CA THR A 4 -7.76 -11.14 -31.43
C THR A 4 -9.17 -10.76 -30.94
N ALA A 5 -10.21 -11.60 -31.05
CA ALA A 5 -11.58 -11.14 -30.75
C ALA A 5 -11.91 -11.00 -29.24
N GLU A 6 -11.50 -11.96 -28.40
CA GLU A 6 -12.03 -12.08 -27.03
C GLU A 6 -11.44 -11.09 -26.01
N ALA A 7 -10.24 -10.55 -26.25
CA ALA A 7 -9.62 -9.56 -25.38
C ALA A 7 -10.22 -8.17 -25.59
N GLN A 8 -10.61 -7.84 -26.83
CA GLN A 8 -11.14 -6.53 -27.22
C GLN A 8 -12.62 -6.36 -26.79
N GLU A 9 -13.36 -7.46 -26.66
CA GLU A 9 -14.78 -7.48 -26.26
C GLU A 9 -15.01 -7.44 -24.73
N ARG A 10 -13.97 -7.77 -23.95
CA ARG A 10 -13.96 -7.59 -22.49
C ARG A 10 -13.72 -6.14 -22.08
N ASP A 11 -12.88 -5.44 -22.85
CA ASP A 11 -12.49 -4.05 -22.58
C ASP A 11 -13.65 -3.06 -22.83
N ASN A 12 -14.46 -3.31 -23.87
CA ASN A 12 -15.53 -2.38 -24.28
C ASN A 12 -16.79 -2.41 -23.39
N ARG A 13 -16.95 -3.44 -22.53
CA ARG A 13 -18.06 -3.52 -21.57
C ARG A 13 -17.88 -2.60 -20.37
N GLY A 14 -16.63 -2.28 -19.98
CA GLY A 14 -16.34 -1.45 -18.81
C GLY A 14 -16.99 -0.07 -18.90
N LEU A 15 -16.85 0.59 -20.06
CA LEU A 15 -17.38 1.93 -20.32
C LEU A 15 -18.89 1.99 -20.46
N GLN A 16 -19.53 0.95 -21.04
CA GLN A 16 -20.99 0.93 -21.24
C GLN A 16 -21.78 0.99 -19.91
N PHE A 17 -21.18 0.57 -18.80
CA PHE A 17 -21.81 0.59 -17.47
C PHE A 17 -21.30 1.71 -16.56
N PHE A 18 -20.50 2.67 -17.06
CA PHE A 18 -19.98 3.78 -16.26
C PHE A 18 -21.11 4.60 -15.62
N GLY A 19 -22.10 5.01 -16.42
CA GLY A 19 -23.20 5.84 -15.96
C GLY A 19 -24.04 5.16 -14.88
N GLU A 20 -24.27 3.86 -15.03
CA GLU A 20 -25.00 3.04 -14.04
C GLU A 20 -24.23 2.93 -12.72
N ARG A 21 -22.92 2.69 -12.77
CA ARG A 21 -22.07 2.65 -11.57
C ARG A 21 -22.03 3.99 -10.85
N LEU A 22 -21.89 5.08 -11.61
CA LEU A 22 -21.93 6.43 -11.08
C LEU A 22 -23.27 6.71 -10.37
N ALA A 23 -24.39 6.42 -11.03
CA ALA A 23 -25.72 6.58 -10.46
C ALA A 23 -25.92 5.70 -9.21
N GLY A 24 -25.41 4.46 -9.23
CA GLY A 24 -25.44 3.53 -8.11
C GLY A 24 -24.67 4.05 -6.90
N LEU A 25 -23.44 4.52 -7.07
CA LEU A 25 -22.64 5.11 -6.00
C LEU A 25 -23.29 6.37 -5.43
N ARG A 26 -23.76 7.27 -6.30
CA ARG A 26 -24.45 8.49 -5.85
C ARG A 26 -25.67 8.15 -4.97
N LYS A 27 -26.49 7.19 -5.39
CA LYS A 27 -27.65 6.73 -4.61
C LYS A 27 -27.24 6.09 -3.28
N LYS A 28 -26.18 5.27 -3.26
CA LYS A 28 -25.64 4.70 -2.02
C LYS A 28 -25.13 5.77 -1.06
N ALA A 29 -24.58 6.86 -1.58
CA ALA A 29 -24.17 8.03 -0.80
C ALA A 29 -25.35 8.93 -0.36
N GLY A 30 -26.61 8.60 -0.72
CA GLY A 30 -27.79 9.39 -0.38
C GLY A 30 -27.87 10.74 -1.11
N LEU A 31 -27.12 10.93 -2.20
CA LEU A 31 -27.01 12.22 -2.89
C LEU A 31 -28.03 12.34 -4.03
N THR A 32 -28.63 13.51 -4.17
CA THR A 32 -29.33 13.89 -5.40
C THR A 32 -28.33 14.24 -6.51
N GLN A 33 -28.75 14.22 -7.79
CA GLN A 33 -27.87 14.65 -8.89
C GLN A 33 -27.39 16.10 -8.69
N ARG A 34 -28.26 16.98 -8.17
CA ARG A 34 -27.92 18.36 -7.84
C ARG A 34 -26.87 18.44 -6.73
N ALA A 35 -27.06 17.70 -5.63
CA ALA A 35 -26.09 17.69 -4.53
C ALA A 35 -24.72 17.16 -4.96
N LEU A 36 -24.68 16.13 -5.82
CA LEU A 36 -23.40 15.66 -6.37
C LEU A 36 -22.75 16.72 -7.27
N ALA A 37 -23.54 17.40 -8.12
CA ALA A 37 -23.06 18.45 -8.99
C ALA A 37 -22.44 19.62 -8.21
N GLU A 38 -23.09 20.03 -7.12
CA GLU A 38 -22.61 21.05 -6.18
C GLU A 38 -21.29 20.62 -5.52
N ASN A 39 -21.20 19.37 -5.02
CA ASN A 39 -20.00 18.85 -4.37
C ASN A 39 -18.76 18.82 -5.28
N ILE A 40 -18.94 18.60 -6.59
CA ILE A 40 -17.82 18.53 -7.55
C ILE A 40 -17.69 19.78 -8.43
N GLY A 41 -18.50 20.81 -8.19
CA GLY A 41 -18.43 22.09 -8.91
C GLY A 41 -18.78 22.01 -10.39
N VAL A 42 -19.82 21.26 -10.77
CA VAL A 42 -20.31 21.18 -12.17
C VAL A 42 -21.80 21.50 -12.27
N ALA A 43 -22.28 21.72 -13.49
CA ALA A 43 -23.71 21.86 -13.74
C ALA A 43 -24.46 20.53 -13.53
N VAL A 44 -25.72 20.58 -13.07
CA VAL A 44 -26.56 19.38 -12.86
C VAL A 44 -26.72 18.56 -14.14
N ASN A 45 -26.83 19.22 -15.29
CA ASN A 45 -26.89 18.56 -16.61
C ASN A 45 -25.62 17.75 -16.90
N SER A 46 -24.46 18.12 -16.36
CA SER A 46 -23.24 17.33 -16.51
C SER A 46 -23.39 15.97 -15.83
N ILE A 47 -23.94 15.93 -14.61
CA ILE A 47 -24.21 14.67 -13.90
C ILE A 47 -25.20 13.81 -14.66
N GLN A 48 -26.27 14.40 -15.20
CA GLN A 48 -27.24 13.67 -16.03
C GLN A 48 -26.59 13.04 -17.26
N ASN A 49 -25.76 13.81 -17.97
CA ASN A 49 -25.02 13.32 -19.12
C ASN A 49 -24.05 12.19 -18.75
N TYR A 50 -23.40 12.29 -17.59
CA TYR A 50 -22.48 11.25 -17.12
C TYR A 50 -23.21 9.96 -16.77
N GLU A 51 -24.35 10.07 -16.06
CA GLU A 51 -25.19 8.92 -15.73
C GLU A 51 -25.86 8.29 -16.96
N SER A 52 -26.03 9.05 -18.05
CA SER A 52 -26.50 8.53 -19.33
C SER A 52 -25.39 7.99 -20.25
N GLY A 53 -24.15 7.90 -19.77
CA GLY A 53 -23.04 7.26 -20.48
C GLY A 53 -22.03 8.19 -21.15
N LYS A 54 -22.12 9.52 -20.96
CA LYS A 54 -21.08 10.44 -21.43
C LYS A 54 -19.87 10.39 -20.50
N THR A 55 -18.67 10.25 -21.07
CA THR A 55 -17.43 10.25 -20.27
C THR A 55 -17.08 11.68 -19.82
N PRO A 56 -16.81 11.91 -18.52
CA PRO A 56 -16.32 13.19 -18.01
C PRO A 56 -14.85 13.44 -18.41
N SER A 57 -14.38 14.68 -18.22
CA SER A 57 -12.94 14.97 -18.28
C SER A 57 -12.20 14.26 -17.12
N GLY A 58 -10.90 14.03 -17.27
CA GLY A 58 -10.10 13.39 -16.22
C GLY A 58 -10.14 14.15 -14.88
N ASP A 59 -10.16 15.48 -14.94
CA ASP A 59 -10.35 16.39 -13.81
C ASP A 59 -11.67 16.13 -13.05
N VAL A 60 -12.79 16.04 -13.76
CA VAL A 60 -14.11 15.78 -13.17
C VAL A 60 -14.17 14.36 -12.63
N LEU A 61 -13.54 13.41 -13.32
CA LEU A 61 -13.49 12.01 -12.91
C LEU A 61 -12.74 11.82 -11.58
N CYS A 62 -11.62 12.54 -11.39
CA CYS A 62 -10.92 12.58 -10.11
C CYS A 62 -11.82 13.11 -8.98
N ARG A 63 -12.55 14.21 -9.23
CA ARG A 63 -13.47 14.78 -8.23
C ARG A 63 -14.62 13.83 -7.89
N LEU A 64 -15.20 13.17 -8.89
CA LEU A 64 -16.23 12.15 -8.71
C LEU A 64 -15.74 11.00 -7.83
N ALA A 65 -14.58 10.44 -8.16
CA ALA A 65 -13.98 9.34 -7.40
C ALA A 65 -13.73 9.72 -5.93
N ASN A 66 -13.21 10.93 -5.69
CA ASN A 66 -12.96 11.45 -4.34
C ASN A 66 -14.25 11.62 -3.52
N VAL A 67 -15.29 12.26 -4.08
CA VAL A 67 -16.56 12.50 -3.37
C VAL A 67 -17.32 11.20 -3.12
N LEU A 68 -17.22 10.24 -4.02
CA LEU A 68 -17.94 8.96 -3.92
C LEU A 68 -17.13 7.85 -3.23
N GLY A 69 -15.88 8.13 -2.83
CA GLY A 69 -15.03 7.21 -2.08
C GLY A 69 -14.64 5.94 -2.85
N CYS A 70 -14.34 6.07 -4.14
CA CYS A 70 -13.93 4.95 -5.00
C CYS A 70 -12.67 5.28 -5.81
N SER A 71 -12.06 4.27 -6.45
CA SER A 71 -10.98 4.51 -7.40
C SER A 71 -11.53 4.90 -8.78
N ILE A 72 -10.79 5.73 -9.50
CA ILE A 72 -11.10 6.09 -10.89
C ILE A 72 -11.17 4.84 -11.77
N ASP A 73 -10.22 3.93 -11.58
CA ASP A 73 -10.15 2.66 -12.30
C ASP A 73 -11.44 1.84 -12.12
N TRP A 74 -11.89 1.65 -10.88
CA TRP A 74 -13.14 0.95 -10.60
C TRP A 74 -14.35 1.69 -11.17
N LEU A 75 -14.37 3.02 -11.09
CA LEU A 75 -15.47 3.81 -11.61
C LEU A 75 -15.60 3.63 -13.14
N LEU A 76 -14.47 3.58 -13.86
CA LEU A 76 -14.42 3.40 -15.32
C LEU A 76 -14.60 1.97 -15.80
N THR A 77 -14.05 0.98 -15.09
CA THR A 77 -13.99 -0.41 -15.58
C THR A 77 -14.97 -1.33 -14.86
N GLY A 78 -15.40 -0.97 -13.65
CA GLY A 78 -16.17 -1.84 -12.75
C GLY A 78 -15.32 -2.95 -12.12
N VAL A 79 -14.03 -3.00 -12.42
CA VAL A 79 -13.08 -3.95 -11.85
C VAL A 79 -12.45 -3.29 -10.64
N HIS A 80 -12.50 -3.94 -9.48
CA HIS A 80 -11.66 -3.50 -8.39
C HIS A 80 -10.22 -3.80 -8.81
N PRO A 81 -9.33 -2.81 -8.92
CA PRO A 81 -7.92 -3.12 -9.04
C PRO A 81 -7.62 -4.05 -7.87
N ALA A 82 -6.96 -5.18 -8.15
CA ALA A 82 -6.49 -6.06 -7.09
C ALA A 82 -5.85 -5.14 -6.04
N PRO A 83 -6.27 -5.22 -4.76
CA PRO A 83 -5.71 -4.33 -3.75
C PRO A 83 -4.20 -4.38 -3.94
N PRO A 84 -3.52 -3.22 -4.08
CA PRO A 84 -2.08 -3.24 -4.26
C PRO A 84 -1.56 -4.17 -3.18
N ALA A 85 -0.87 -5.25 -3.59
CA ALA A 85 -0.34 -6.21 -2.64
C ALA A 85 0.25 -5.37 -1.51
N PRO A 86 -0.20 -5.58 -0.25
CA PRO A 86 0.11 -4.66 0.83
C PRO A 86 1.58 -4.33 0.71
N LYS A 87 1.90 -3.05 0.47
CA LYS A 87 3.30 -2.62 0.53
C LYS A 87 3.66 -2.88 1.98
N SER A 88 4.18 -4.06 2.26
CA SER A 88 4.79 -4.39 3.52
C SER A 88 5.87 -3.35 3.69
N ILE A 89 5.60 -2.30 4.46
CA ILE A 89 6.64 -1.50 5.10
C ILE A 89 7.10 -2.33 6.30
N CYS A 90 7.47 -3.57 6.01
CA CYS A 90 8.41 -4.35 6.77
C CYS A 90 9.54 -4.45 5.76
N PRO A 91 10.72 -3.81 5.95
CA PRO A 91 11.89 -4.32 5.26
C PRO A 91 11.88 -5.82 5.55
N GLU A 92 11.79 -6.63 4.51
CA GLU A 92 11.78 -8.08 4.61
C GLU A 92 12.88 -8.46 5.62
N LEU A 93 12.48 -9.11 6.71
CA LEU A 93 13.38 -9.36 7.83
C LEU A 93 14.54 -10.19 7.29
N ASP A 94 15.69 -9.55 7.14
CA ASP A 94 16.92 -10.22 6.73
C ASP A 94 17.32 -11.23 7.81
N LEU A 95 17.04 -12.50 7.55
CA LEU A 95 17.27 -13.59 8.49
C LEU A 95 18.76 -13.86 8.72
N GLU A 96 19.61 -13.60 7.72
CA GLU A 96 21.07 -13.72 7.86
C GLU A 96 21.57 -12.66 8.83
N ARG A 97 21.14 -11.41 8.64
CA ARG A 97 21.47 -10.33 9.57
C ARG A 97 20.94 -10.56 10.98
N LEU A 98 19.72 -11.09 11.12
CA LEU A 98 19.16 -11.40 12.44
C LEU A 98 19.98 -12.48 13.14
N ARG A 99 20.36 -13.52 12.42
CA ARG A 99 21.24 -14.58 12.94
C ARG A 99 22.56 -14.00 13.40
N ASP A 100 23.20 -13.16 12.59
CA ASP A 100 24.47 -12.53 12.94
C ASP A 100 24.38 -11.62 14.17
N ALA A 101 23.28 -10.87 14.30
CA ALA A 101 23.03 -10.02 15.46
C ALA A 101 22.85 -10.84 16.75
N ILE A 102 22.12 -11.96 16.67
CA ILE A 102 21.96 -12.87 17.82
C ILE A 102 23.32 -13.43 18.23
N GLU A 103 24.08 -13.99 17.29
CA GLU A 103 25.39 -14.60 17.56
C GLU A 103 26.36 -13.60 18.19
N ALA A 104 26.46 -12.38 17.64
CA ALA A 104 27.33 -11.33 18.18
C ALA A 104 26.96 -10.95 19.62
N VAL A 105 25.66 -10.89 19.93
CA VAL A 105 25.19 -10.60 21.29
C VAL A 105 25.50 -11.75 22.25
N GLU A 106 25.28 -13.01 21.86
CA GLU A 106 25.62 -14.17 22.69
C GLU A 106 27.11 -14.27 22.98
N GLU A 107 27.96 -14.09 21.96
CA GLU A 107 29.42 -14.12 22.09
C GLU A 107 29.92 -12.98 23.00
N GLY A 108 29.37 -11.78 22.81
CA GLY A 108 29.68 -10.61 23.64
C GLY A 108 29.36 -10.86 25.11
N LEU A 109 28.13 -11.31 25.40
CA LEU A 109 27.67 -11.61 26.76
C LEU A 109 28.45 -12.76 27.41
N THR A 110 28.76 -13.81 26.64
CA THR A 110 29.57 -14.94 27.11
C THR A 110 30.99 -14.50 27.45
N SER A 111 31.59 -13.64 26.62
CA SER A 111 32.95 -13.12 26.83
C SER A 111 33.08 -12.35 28.14
N ILE A 112 32.05 -11.60 28.53
CA ILE A 112 32.02 -10.82 29.79
C ILE A 112 31.36 -11.58 30.96
N ARG A 113 31.01 -12.87 30.78
CA ARG A 113 30.32 -13.73 31.75
C ARG A 113 29.04 -13.10 32.33
N GLN A 114 28.31 -12.34 31.53
CA GLN A 114 27.08 -11.67 31.94
C GLN A 114 25.86 -12.37 31.36
N THR A 115 24.77 -12.40 32.12
CA THR A 115 23.46 -12.84 31.63
C THR A 115 22.48 -11.68 31.68
N LEU A 116 21.75 -11.46 30.59
CA LEU A 116 20.70 -10.46 30.51
C LEU A 116 19.33 -11.13 30.68
N ARG A 117 18.38 -10.38 31.26
CA ARG A 117 16.97 -10.78 31.24
C ARG A 117 16.47 -10.83 29.78
N PRO A 118 15.49 -11.69 29.45
CA PRO A 118 15.01 -11.87 28.07
C PRO A 118 14.62 -10.56 27.39
N GLU A 119 14.00 -9.63 28.11
CA GLU A 119 13.53 -8.35 27.55
C GLU A 119 14.70 -7.46 27.13
N LYS A 120 15.72 -7.33 28.00
CA LYS A 120 16.93 -6.55 27.72
C LYS A 120 17.82 -7.18 26.65
N LYS A 121 17.82 -8.51 26.59
CA LYS A 121 18.50 -9.25 25.53
C LYS A 121 17.86 -9.01 24.17
N ALA A 122 16.52 -9.02 24.10
CA ALA A 122 15.79 -8.70 22.88
C ALA A 122 16.03 -7.25 22.41
N GLU A 123 16.03 -6.28 23.34
CA GLU A 123 16.39 -4.88 23.03
C GLU A 123 17.78 -4.77 22.38
N LEU A 124 18.77 -5.48 22.95
CA LEU A 124 20.14 -5.47 22.44
C LEU A 124 20.27 -6.15 21.07
N ILE A 125 19.55 -7.25 20.84
CA ILE A 125 19.50 -7.92 19.53
C ILE A 125 18.91 -6.99 18.45
N VAL A 126 17.84 -6.26 18.78
CA VAL A 126 17.22 -5.30 17.85
C VAL A 126 18.19 -4.13 17.54
N ALA A 127 18.90 -3.64 18.55
CA ALA A 127 19.93 -2.61 18.36
C ALA A 127 21.07 -3.12 17.46
N ALA A 128 21.60 -4.32 17.73
CA ALA A 128 22.63 -4.95 16.91
C ALA A 128 22.17 -5.15 15.46
N TYR A 129 20.96 -5.68 15.25
CA TYR A 129 20.34 -5.86 13.93
C TYR A 129 20.23 -4.54 13.15
N SER A 130 19.86 -3.46 13.83
CA SER A 130 19.69 -2.14 13.21
C SER A 130 21.02 -1.48 12.82
N LEU A 131 22.11 -1.82 13.54
CA LEU A 131 23.47 -1.30 13.30
C LEU A 131 24.20 -2.05 12.18
N MET A 132 23.90 -3.33 11.98
CA MET A 132 24.42 -4.12 10.86
C MET A 132 23.75 -3.67 9.55
N ARG A 133 24.18 -2.55 8.95
CA ARG A 133 23.54 -2.02 7.73
C ARG A 133 24.14 -2.49 6.42
N THR A 134 25.41 -2.89 6.37
CA THR A 134 26.06 -3.57 5.24
C THR A 134 27.51 -3.90 5.61
N GLU A 135 27.97 -5.06 5.17
CA GLU A 135 29.31 -5.66 5.30
C GLU A 135 29.79 -6.17 6.67
N THR A 136 30.50 -7.28 6.54
CA THR A 136 31.02 -8.26 7.51
C THR A 136 31.91 -7.67 8.62
N GLU A 137 32.23 -6.37 8.56
CA GLU A 137 33.00 -5.64 9.58
C GLU A 137 32.17 -5.30 10.85
N ALA A 138 30.84 -5.37 10.79
CA ALA A 138 29.98 -5.01 11.92
C ALA A 138 30.04 -6.03 13.08
N LYS A 139 30.25 -7.32 12.80
CA LYS A 139 30.29 -8.38 13.83
C LYS A 139 31.41 -8.16 14.84
N GLY A 140 32.63 -7.92 14.34
CA GLY A 140 33.80 -7.64 15.19
C GLY A 140 33.70 -6.33 15.97
N SER A 141 33.10 -5.31 15.36
CA SER A 141 32.93 -3.98 15.98
C SER A 141 31.95 -4.01 17.15
N ILE A 142 30.86 -4.78 17.07
CA ILE A 142 29.88 -4.91 18.16
C ILE A 142 30.48 -5.65 19.36
N VAL A 143 31.20 -6.76 19.12
CA VAL A 143 31.90 -7.48 20.20
C VAL A 143 32.93 -6.59 20.89
N THR A 144 33.64 -5.76 20.12
CA THR A 144 34.65 -4.83 20.65
C THR A 144 33.99 -3.71 21.47
N LEU A 145 32.87 -3.14 20.99
CA LEU A 145 32.14 -2.09 21.71
C LEU A 145 31.54 -2.61 23.03
N LEU A 146 31.02 -3.83 23.06
CA LEU A 146 30.51 -4.43 24.30
C LEU A 146 31.60 -4.65 25.35
N ARG A 147 32.85 -4.90 24.93
CA ARG A 147 34.01 -4.97 25.83
C ARG A 147 34.47 -3.61 26.36
N ALA A 148 34.14 -2.52 25.67
CA ALA A 148 34.63 -1.17 26.00
C ALA A 148 33.68 -0.39 26.95
N VAL A 149 32.46 -0.88 27.18
CA VAL A 149 31.41 -0.20 27.97
C VAL A 149 31.29 -0.78 29.40
N VAL A 150 32.17 -1.73 29.77
CA VAL A 150 32.32 -2.30 31.12
C VAL A 150 33.75 -2.06 31.60
#